data_AF-A0A665T234-F1
#
_entry.id   AF-A0A665T234-F1
#
_cell.length_a   1.000
_cell.length_b   1.000
_cell.length_c   1.000
_cell.angle_alpha   90.00
_cell.angle_beta   90.00
_cell.angle_gamma   90.00
#
_symmetry.space_group_name_H-M   'P 1'
#
loop_
_entity.id
_entity.type
_entity.pdbx_description
1 polymer ?
#
loop_
_entity_poly.entity_id
_entity_poly.type
_entity_poly.pdbx_seq_one_letter_code
_entity_poly.pdbx_strand_id
1 'polypeptide(L)'
;MMLPLQLLSRHICVSSARHRKNLAAAGPQKFTVDYIQKQVEEFNIGKRHLANMMGEDPETFTQEDVDRSISYLFPSSLFEKKALPLMKHPEEIFPKQKAVQWGADGRPFHFLFYTGKQAYYSLMHVSSAVSTLMIWDSEENKSVAVSVSFSSLGTSRWLTKEEVEELLVETMSTHDYNRFIQLMERLLSMPYCAVEEEFVLGYRRQLEAQSRKQVVPSLERDEGGVAFSTAEGRRKTSNSTVILRDCGSGRIAINGRDYHQYFPVLQDREQLMFPLQFTGMLGRFDLECTVSGGGRSSQAGALRLAISRALLSFLSEGDMEMMRQAGLLTPDPRVRERKKPGQEGARKKFTWKKR
;
A
#
# COMPACT_ATOMS: atom_id res chain seq x y z
N MET A 1 4.72 -87.47 -51.05
CA MET A 1 4.49 -87.04 -49.65
C MET A 1 4.85 -85.57 -49.54
N MET A 2 3.84 -84.72 -49.39
CA MET A 2 4.01 -83.29 -49.17
C MET A 2 4.50 -83.02 -47.74
N LEU A 3 5.40 -82.06 -47.57
CA LEU A 3 5.69 -81.46 -46.26
C LEU A 3 5.33 -79.96 -46.31
N PRO A 4 4.71 -79.42 -45.25
CA PRO A 4 3.88 -78.21 -45.31
C PRO A 4 4.67 -76.92 -45.07
N LEU A 5 4.17 -75.81 -45.63
CA LEU A 5 4.63 -74.45 -45.34
C LEU A 5 4.40 -74.11 -43.85
N GLN A 6 5.49 -73.99 -43.08
CA GLN A 6 5.45 -73.42 -41.74
C GLN A 6 5.42 -71.88 -41.81
N LEU A 7 4.30 -71.30 -41.38
CA LEU A 7 4.15 -69.87 -41.11
C LEU A 7 5.15 -69.43 -40.02
N LEU A 8 6.15 -68.64 -40.41
CA LEU A 8 7.07 -67.95 -39.50
C LEU A 8 6.32 -66.84 -38.75
N SER A 9 5.77 -67.14 -37.58
CA SER A 9 5.37 -66.11 -36.61
C SER A 9 6.64 -65.50 -36.01
N ARG A 10 6.99 -64.28 -36.41
CA ARG A 10 8.05 -63.51 -35.74
C ARG A 10 7.57 -63.16 -34.33
N HIS A 11 8.00 -63.93 -33.34
CA HIS A 11 7.91 -63.50 -31.94
C HIS A 11 8.81 -62.28 -31.75
N ILE A 12 8.19 -61.10 -31.62
CA ILE A 12 8.89 -59.87 -31.24
C ILE A 12 9.33 -60.06 -29.79
N CYS A 13 10.60 -60.38 -29.58
CA CYS A 13 11.19 -60.48 -28.25
C CYS A 13 11.32 -59.05 -27.68
N VAL A 14 10.32 -58.60 -26.91
CA VAL A 14 10.39 -57.31 -26.20
C VAL A 14 11.25 -57.50 -24.96
N SER A 15 12.51 -57.06 -25.00
CA SER A 15 13.35 -56.99 -23.81
C SER A 15 12.96 -55.78 -22.95
N SER A 16 12.23 -56.00 -21.85
CA SER A 16 11.98 -54.96 -20.85
C SER A 16 13.19 -54.85 -19.91
N ALA A 17 14.17 -54.02 -20.27
CA ALA A 17 15.27 -53.70 -19.35
C ALA A 17 14.73 -52.86 -18.18
N ARG A 18 15.01 -53.25 -16.93
CA ARG A 18 14.66 -52.45 -15.74
C ARG A 18 15.37 -51.11 -15.82
N HIS A 19 14.60 -50.03 -15.98
CA HIS A 19 15.14 -48.68 -15.88
C HIS A 19 15.46 -48.34 -14.41
N ARG A 20 16.59 -47.66 -14.19
CA ARG A 20 16.93 -47.13 -12.85
C ARG A 20 15.84 -46.15 -12.45
N LYS A 21 15.34 -46.26 -11.23
CA LYS A 21 14.40 -45.29 -10.68
C LYS A 21 15.11 -43.93 -10.63
N ASN A 22 14.47 -42.90 -11.17
CA ASN A 22 14.96 -41.54 -11.05
C ASN A 22 15.06 -41.19 -9.56
N LEU A 23 16.19 -40.61 -9.16
CA LEU A 23 16.30 -39.99 -7.84
C LEU A 23 15.30 -38.85 -7.76
N ALA A 24 14.64 -38.71 -6.62
CA ALA A 24 13.69 -37.61 -6.41
C ALA A 24 14.43 -36.28 -6.63
N ALA A 25 13.78 -35.38 -7.38
CA ALA A 25 14.29 -34.03 -7.54
C ALA A 25 14.44 -33.35 -6.16
N ALA A 26 15.37 -32.40 -6.06
CA ALA A 26 15.56 -31.63 -4.84
C ALA A 26 14.23 -30.98 -4.42
N GLY A 27 13.78 -31.29 -3.21
CA GLY A 27 12.58 -30.70 -2.61
C GLY A 27 12.81 -29.22 -2.23
N PRO A 28 11.79 -28.58 -1.62
CA PRO A 28 11.94 -27.21 -1.13
C PRO A 28 13.11 -27.09 -0.14
N GLN A 29 13.84 -25.98 -0.21
CA GLN A 29 14.95 -25.70 0.71
C GLN A 29 14.42 -25.58 2.14
N LYS A 30 15.00 -26.34 3.06
CA LYS A 30 14.68 -26.29 4.50
C LYS A 30 15.85 -25.64 5.22
N PHE A 31 15.53 -24.73 6.15
CA PHE A 31 16.55 -24.01 6.92
C PHE A 31 16.52 -24.55 8.34
N THR A 32 17.61 -25.17 8.78
CA THR A 32 17.74 -25.63 10.15
C THR A 32 18.00 -24.45 11.08
N VAL A 33 17.70 -24.62 12.37
CA VAL A 33 17.98 -23.60 13.38
C VAL A 33 19.47 -23.25 13.40
N ASP A 34 20.34 -24.27 13.36
CA ASP A 34 21.80 -24.10 13.32
C ASP A 34 22.25 -23.31 12.08
N TYR A 35 21.57 -23.48 10.94
CA TYR A 35 21.87 -22.71 9.73
C TYR A 35 21.52 -21.23 9.93
N ILE A 36 20.35 -20.93 10.48
CA ILE A 36 19.93 -19.55 10.76
C ILE A 36 20.90 -18.89 11.75
N GLN A 37 21.34 -19.60 12.79
CA GLN A 37 22.33 -19.10 13.76
C GLN A 37 23.65 -18.72 13.08
N LYS A 38 24.18 -19.57 12.19
CA LYS A 38 25.38 -19.26 11.42
C LYS A 38 25.21 -18.01 10.54
N GLN A 39 24.04 -17.87 9.90
CA GLN A 39 23.74 -16.69 9.10
C GLN A 39 23.67 -15.41 9.96
N VAL A 40 23.22 -15.49 11.21
CA VAL A 40 23.21 -14.35 12.14
C VAL A 40 24.65 -13.95 12.51
N GLU A 41 25.52 -14.92 12.77
CA GLU A 41 26.95 -14.66 13.02
C GLU A 41 27.63 -14.00 11.81
N GLU A 42 27.41 -14.54 10.61
CA GLU A 42 27.92 -13.98 9.35
C GLU A 42 27.41 -12.56 9.10
N PHE A 43 26.12 -12.30 9.36
CA PHE A 43 25.53 -10.98 9.25
C PHE A 43 26.18 -9.97 10.21
N ASN A 44 26.39 -10.35 11.48
CA ASN A 44 27.02 -9.50 12.49
C ASN A 44 28.48 -9.17 12.16
N ILE A 45 29.24 -10.16 11.65
CA ILE A 45 30.61 -9.96 11.18
C ILE A 45 30.62 -9.06 9.95
N GLY A 46 29.76 -9.33 8.98
CA GLY A 46 29.61 -8.53 7.77
C GLY A 46 29.24 -7.07 8.08
N LYS A 47 28.37 -6.85 9.08
CA LYS A 47 27.95 -5.51 9.51
C LYS A 47 29.13 -4.69 10.03
N ARG A 48 30.01 -5.30 10.84
CA ARG A 48 31.24 -4.66 11.33
C ARG A 48 32.21 -4.35 10.20
N HIS A 49 32.35 -5.25 9.23
CA HIS A 49 33.18 -5.01 8.04
C HIS A 49 32.64 -3.86 7.19
N LEU A 50 31.32 -3.79 7.01
CA LEU A 50 30.68 -2.71 6.28
C LEU A 50 30.90 -1.35 6.95
N ALA A 51 30.71 -1.27 8.27
CA ALA A 51 31.00 -0.07 9.04
C ALA A 51 32.48 0.38 8.87
N ASN A 52 33.42 -0.56 8.97
CA ASN A 52 34.84 -0.27 8.76
C ASN A 52 35.16 0.22 7.34
N MET A 53 34.52 -0.36 6.31
CA MET A 53 34.68 0.10 4.91
C MET A 53 34.16 1.53 4.70
N MET A 54 33.09 1.90 5.40
CA MET A 54 32.48 3.23 5.31
C MET A 54 33.11 4.25 6.27
N GLY A 55 33.95 3.80 7.21
CA GLY A 55 34.57 4.65 8.23
C GLY A 55 33.62 5.04 9.37
N GLU A 56 32.54 4.29 9.58
CA GLU A 56 31.54 4.53 10.62
C GLU A 56 31.78 3.66 11.86
N ASP A 57 31.20 4.04 13.00
CA ASP A 57 31.29 3.27 14.24
C ASP A 57 30.39 2.01 14.18
N PRO A 58 30.94 0.78 14.38
CA PRO A 58 30.16 -0.45 14.23
C PRO A 58 28.98 -0.61 15.19
N GLU A 59 29.06 -0.03 16.39
CA GLU A 59 28.04 -0.19 17.43
C GLU A 59 26.82 0.72 17.19
N THR A 60 27.07 1.91 16.66
CA THR A 60 26.02 2.89 16.31
C THR A 60 25.40 2.63 14.93
N PHE A 61 25.98 1.72 14.14
CA PHE A 61 25.58 1.45 12.76
C PHE A 61 24.16 0.87 12.66
N THR A 62 23.22 1.61 12.07
CA THR A 62 21.82 1.20 11.94
C THR A 62 21.54 0.43 10.64
N GLN A 63 20.35 -0.16 10.49
CA GLN A 63 19.97 -0.84 9.24
C GLN A 63 19.81 0.15 8.07
N GLU A 64 19.45 1.40 8.34
CA GLU A 64 19.36 2.44 7.30
C GLU A 64 20.74 2.77 6.73
N ASP A 65 21.76 2.79 7.58
CA ASP A 65 23.15 3.00 7.18
C ASP A 65 23.67 1.83 6.36
N VAL A 66 23.29 0.59 6.71
CA VAL A 66 23.57 -0.62 5.92
C VAL A 66 22.97 -0.49 4.52
N ASP A 67 21.68 -0.17 4.42
CA ASP A 67 20.96 -0.07 3.15
C ASP A 67 21.55 1.05 2.27
N ARG A 68 21.89 2.20 2.87
CA ARG A 68 22.56 3.31 2.19
C ARG A 68 23.93 2.89 1.67
N SER A 69 24.73 2.24 2.50
CA SER A 69 26.09 1.78 2.15
C SER A 69 26.06 0.77 1.00
N ILE A 70 25.11 -0.17 1.02
CA ILE A 70 24.95 -1.17 -0.05
C ILE A 70 24.51 -0.51 -1.35
N SER A 71 23.60 0.46 -1.29
CA SER A 71 23.18 1.20 -2.48
C SER A 71 24.35 1.96 -3.14
N TYR A 72 25.33 2.40 -2.34
CA TYR A 72 26.53 3.07 -2.80
C TYR A 72 27.58 2.10 -3.36
N LEU A 73 27.87 1.01 -2.64
CA LEU A 73 28.89 0.02 -3.04
C LEU A 73 28.44 -0.84 -4.23
N PHE A 74 27.15 -1.18 -4.29
CA PHE A 74 26.55 -2.03 -5.32
C PHE A 74 25.39 -1.32 -6.03
N PRO A 75 25.66 -0.26 -6.80
CA PRO A 75 24.62 0.51 -7.45
C PRO A 75 23.94 -0.32 -8.54
N SER A 76 22.68 -0.69 -8.30
CA SER A 76 21.84 -1.44 -9.23
C SER A 76 20.70 -0.58 -9.74
N SER A 77 20.49 -0.56 -11.05
CA SER A 77 19.42 0.21 -11.70
C SER A 77 18.14 -0.60 -11.95
N LEU A 78 17.95 -1.71 -11.23
CA LEU A 78 16.76 -2.53 -11.34
C LEU A 78 15.54 -1.81 -10.76
N PHE A 79 14.40 -1.87 -11.47
CA PHE A 79 13.16 -1.26 -11.00
C PHE A 79 12.51 -2.01 -9.83
N GLU A 80 12.70 -3.33 -9.78
CA GLU A 80 12.15 -4.16 -8.71
C GLU A 80 13.02 -4.08 -7.45
N LYS A 81 12.50 -3.43 -6.41
CA LYS A 81 13.22 -3.24 -5.14
C LYS A 81 13.65 -4.56 -4.47
N LYS A 82 12.88 -5.63 -4.65
CA LYS A 82 13.19 -6.97 -4.08
C LYS A 82 14.37 -7.67 -4.77
N ALA A 83 14.70 -7.26 -5.99
CA ALA A 83 15.82 -7.81 -6.76
C ALA A 83 17.11 -6.99 -6.58
N LEU A 84 17.04 -5.88 -5.82
CA LEU A 84 18.22 -5.11 -5.49
C LEU A 84 19.12 -5.89 -4.52
N PRO A 85 20.45 -5.66 -4.55
CA PRO A 85 21.34 -6.13 -3.50
C PRO A 85 20.83 -5.64 -2.14
N LEU A 86 20.68 -6.56 -1.19
CA LEU A 86 20.23 -6.26 0.17
C LEU A 86 21.02 -7.11 1.16
N MET A 87 21.25 -6.55 2.35
CA MET A 87 21.83 -7.25 3.49
C MET A 87 20.97 -6.90 4.69
N LYS A 88 20.19 -7.86 5.15
CA LYS A 88 19.24 -7.72 6.25
C LYS A 88 19.47 -8.82 7.27
N HIS A 89 18.86 -8.65 8.44
CA HIS A 89 18.88 -9.70 9.45
C HIS A 89 18.23 -10.98 8.88
N PRO A 90 18.80 -12.17 9.14
CA PRO A 90 18.28 -13.44 8.61
C PRO A 90 16.80 -13.70 8.88
N GLU A 91 16.27 -13.21 10.01
CA GLU A 91 14.84 -13.35 10.35
C GLU A 91 13.90 -12.58 9.40
N GLU A 92 14.37 -11.52 8.74
CA GLU A 92 13.61 -10.79 7.73
C GLU A 92 13.72 -11.44 6.34
N ILE A 93 14.81 -12.15 6.08
CA ILE A 93 15.10 -12.75 4.77
C ILE A 93 14.44 -14.13 4.66
N PHE A 94 14.65 -14.98 5.66
CA PHE A 94 14.16 -16.34 5.64
C PHE A 94 12.71 -16.40 6.16
N PRO A 95 11.83 -17.16 5.50
CA PRO A 95 10.47 -17.33 5.98
C PRO A 95 10.47 -18.07 7.32
N LYS A 96 9.60 -17.65 8.25
CA LYS A 96 9.38 -18.35 9.52
C LYS A 96 8.96 -19.79 9.24
N GLN A 97 9.61 -20.74 9.91
CA GLN A 97 9.32 -22.17 9.78
C GLN A 97 8.72 -22.71 11.07
N LYS A 98 7.86 -23.71 10.94
CA LYS A 98 7.37 -24.44 12.11
C LYS A 98 8.52 -25.18 12.75
N ALA A 99 8.65 -25.05 14.07
CA ALA A 99 9.55 -25.89 14.85
C ALA A 99 9.12 -27.36 14.76
N VAL A 100 10.05 -28.26 15.12
CA VAL A 100 9.74 -29.68 15.29
C VAL A 100 8.60 -29.83 16.31
N GLN A 101 7.56 -30.59 15.96
CA GLN A 101 6.29 -30.64 16.71
C GLN A 101 6.20 -31.82 17.68
N TRP A 102 7.21 -32.68 17.73
CA TRP A 102 7.29 -33.87 18.59
C TRP A 102 8.69 -34.06 19.17
N GLY A 103 8.77 -34.73 20.31
CA GLY A 103 10.03 -35.09 20.95
C GLY A 103 10.72 -36.29 20.30
N ALA A 104 11.89 -36.67 20.82
CA ALA A 104 12.60 -37.88 20.40
C ALA A 104 11.80 -39.17 20.71
N ASP A 105 10.87 -39.10 21.66
CA ASP A 105 9.89 -40.12 22.01
C ASP A 105 8.77 -40.28 20.96
N GLY A 106 8.67 -39.36 20.00
CA GLY A 106 7.64 -39.33 18.97
C GLY A 106 6.29 -38.79 19.46
N ARG A 107 6.19 -38.29 20.70
CA ARG A 107 4.97 -37.70 21.23
C ARG A 107 4.82 -36.25 20.76
N PRO A 108 3.69 -35.86 20.14
CA PRO A 108 3.45 -34.46 19.80
C PRO A 108 3.33 -33.56 21.03
N PHE A 109 3.85 -32.33 20.94
CA PHE A 109 3.80 -31.36 22.03
C PHE A 109 2.41 -30.76 22.25
N HIS A 110 1.64 -30.56 21.17
CA HIS A 110 0.33 -29.92 21.22
C HIS A 110 -0.79 -30.96 21.10
N PHE A 111 -1.85 -30.83 21.91
CA PHE A 111 -2.96 -31.78 21.92
C PHE A 111 -3.78 -31.79 20.61
N LEU A 112 -3.91 -30.63 19.95
CA LEU A 112 -4.54 -30.51 18.62
C LEU A 112 -3.63 -30.85 17.43
N PHE A 113 -2.45 -31.45 17.65
CA PHE A 113 -1.51 -31.78 16.58
C PHE A 113 -2.15 -32.56 15.42
N TYR A 114 -2.95 -33.58 15.74
CA TYR A 114 -3.58 -34.46 14.75
C TYR A 114 -4.69 -33.81 13.92
N THR A 115 -5.06 -32.55 14.20
CA THR A 115 -5.96 -31.77 13.35
C THR A 115 -5.27 -31.26 12.07
N GLY A 116 -3.92 -31.29 12.02
CA GLY A 116 -3.10 -30.76 10.94
C GLY A 116 -2.94 -29.23 10.93
N LYS A 117 -3.84 -28.49 11.59
CA LYS A 117 -3.80 -27.02 11.76
C LYS A 117 -3.89 -26.65 13.24
N GLN A 118 -2.90 -27.10 14.00
CA GLN A 118 -2.95 -27.03 15.46
C GLN A 118 -3.01 -25.60 15.99
N ALA A 119 -2.32 -24.64 15.36
CA ALA A 119 -2.28 -23.26 15.83
C ALA A 119 -3.60 -22.55 15.57
N TYR A 120 -4.18 -22.76 14.37
CA TYR A 120 -5.51 -22.24 14.06
C TYR A 120 -6.59 -22.79 14.98
N TYR A 121 -6.69 -24.11 15.15
CA TYR A 121 -7.74 -24.66 16.02
C TYR A 121 -7.50 -24.35 17.50
N SER A 122 -6.25 -24.18 17.93
CA SER A 122 -5.94 -23.67 19.27
C SER A 122 -6.48 -22.26 19.46
N LEU A 123 -6.26 -21.36 18.49
CA LEU A 123 -6.82 -20.02 18.49
C LEU A 123 -8.35 -20.02 18.57
N MET A 124 -9.01 -20.87 17.77
CA MET A 124 -10.46 -21.01 17.78
C MET A 124 -10.98 -21.56 19.11
N HIS A 125 -10.26 -22.51 19.70
CA HIS A 125 -10.59 -23.10 21.00
C HIS A 125 -10.46 -22.07 22.12
N VAL A 126 -9.35 -21.34 22.19
CA VAL A 126 -9.14 -20.24 23.15
C VAL A 126 -10.24 -19.18 23.01
N SER A 127 -10.53 -18.76 21.77
CA SER A 127 -11.61 -17.79 21.50
C SER A 127 -12.97 -18.29 21.99
N SER A 128 -13.26 -19.59 21.83
CA SER A 128 -14.49 -20.18 22.34
C SER A 128 -14.52 -20.27 23.87
N ALA A 129 -13.39 -20.60 24.51
CA ALA A 129 -13.27 -20.64 25.97
C ALA A 129 -13.46 -19.25 26.58
N VAL A 130 -12.84 -18.23 25.99
CA VAL A 130 -13.06 -16.81 26.33
C VAL A 130 -14.54 -16.45 26.19
N SER A 131 -15.18 -16.84 25.08
CA SER A 131 -16.61 -16.61 24.91
C SER A 131 -17.45 -17.26 26.00
N THR A 132 -17.08 -18.47 26.43
CA THR A 132 -17.76 -19.15 27.53
C THR A 132 -17.55 -18.39 28.83
N LEU A 133 -16.31 -18.05 29.21
CA LEU A 133 -16.00 -17.28 30.42
C LEU A 133 -16.80 -15.97 30.50
N MET A 134 -16.86 -15.21 29.40
CA MET A 134 -17.68 -13.99 29.33
C MET A 134 -19.18 -14.24 29.57
N ILE A 135 -19.71 -15.40 29.17
CA ILE A 135 -21.10 -15.77 29.42
C ILE A 135 -21.29 -16.08 30.92
N TRP A 136 -20.38 -16.83 31.54
CA TRP A 136 -20.42 -17.12 32.98
C TRP A 136 -20.36 -15.83 33.80
N ASP A 137 -19.40 -14.95 33.52
CA ASP A 137 -19.26 -13.66 34.21
C ASP A 137 -20.51 -12.78 34.04
N SER A 138 -21.17 -12.86 32.88
CA SER A 138 -22.44 -12.17 32.63
C SER A 138 -23.61 -12.73 33.42
N GLU A 139 -23.62 -14.03 33.70
CA GLU A 139 -24.66 -14.67 34.49
C GLU A 139 -24.51 -14.39 35.99
N GLU A 140 -23.26 -14.37 36.48
CA GLU A 140 -22.92 -14.06 37.88
C GLU A 140 -23.14 -12.58 38.22
N ASN A 141 -22.84 -11.67 37.30
CA ASN A 141 -22.89 -10.23 37.53
C ASN A 141 -24.16 -9.52 37.01
N LYS A 142 -25.30 -10.25 36.88
CA LYS A 142 -26.60 -9.71 36.44
C LYS A 142 -27.09 -8.44 37.15
N SER A 143 -26.53 -8.09 38.31
CA SER A 143 -26.83 -6.90 39.10
C SER A 143 -25.96 -5.67 38.81
N VAL A 144 -24.86 -5.80 38.04
CA VAL A 144 -23.92 -4.70 37.74
C VAL A 144 -23.90 -4.48 36.23
N ALA A 145 -24.71 -3.53 35.76
CA ALA A 145 -24.71 -3.09 34.36
C ALA A 145 -23.43 -2.30 34.05
N VAL A 146 -22.32 -3.01 33.79
CA VAL A 146 -21.11 -2.37 33.28
C VAL A 146 -21.29 -2.13 31.78
N SER A 147 -21.88 -0.98 31.45
CA SER A 147 -21.94 -0.51 30.07
C SER A 147 -20.61 0.12 29.68
N VAL A 148 -19.59 -0.71 29.40
CA VAL A 148 -18.42 -0.21 28.66
C VAL A 148 -18.80 -0.18 27.19
N SER A 149 -19.28 0.97 26.74
CA SER A 149 -19.40 1.26 25.32
C SER A 149 -18.00 1.31 24.71
N PHE A 150 -17.76 0.46 23.71
CA PHE A 150 -16.49 0.40 23.02
C PHE A 150 -16.12 1.77 22.42
N SER A 151 -14.91 2.25 22.75
CA SER A 151 -14.35 3.48 22.22
C SER A 151 -13.91 3.32 20.77
N SER A 152 -14.78 3.67 19.82
CA SER A 152 -14.50 3.89 18.39
C SER A 152 -13.53 2.91 17.68
N LEU A 153 -14.03 1.75 17.24
CA LEU A 153 -13.30 0.78 16.39
C LEU A 153 -12.91 1.35 15.01
N GLY A 154 -13.45 2.51 14.63
CA GLY A 154 -13.46 3.01 13.25
C GLY A 154 -12.07 3.29 12.65
N THR A 155 -11.04 3.46 13.48
CA THR A 155 -9.65 3.68 13.04
C THR A 155 -8.83 2.40 12.98
N SER A 156 -9.42 1.23 13.25
CA SER A 156 -8.70 -0.05 13.25
C SER A 156 -9.30 -1.01 12.22
N ARG A 157 -8.45 -1.88 11.65
CA ARG A 157 -8.88 -3.00 10.81
C ARG A 157 -8.47 -4.33 11.41
N TRP A 158 -9.19 -5.39 11.04
CA TRP A 158 -8.73 -6.76 11.28
C TRP A 158 -7.46 -7.06 10.48
N LEU A 159 -6.65 -7.99 11.01
CA LEU A 159 -5.52 -8.54 10.26
C LEU A 159 -6.00 -9.23 8.98
N THR A 160 -5.25 -9.08 7.89
CA THR A 160 -5.57 -9.78 6.64
C THR A 160 -5.28 -11.27 6.76
N LYS A 161 -5.80 -12.07 5.83
CA LYS A 161 -5.54 -13.51 5.77
C LYS A 161 -4.03 -13.83 5.78
N GLU A 162 -3.27 -13.11 4.96
CA GLU A 162 -1.81 -13.29 4.83
C GLU A 162 -1.09 -12.97 6.15
N GLU A 163 -1.51 -11.90 6.84
CA GLU A 163 -0.95 -11.51 8.14
C GLU A 163 -1.24 -12.58 9.22
N VAL A 164 -2.44 -13.17 9.22
CA VAL A 164 -2.80 -14.26 10.15
C VAL A 164 -2.03 -15.55 9.84
N GLU A 165 -1.87 -15.89 8.56
CA GLU A 165 -1.06 -17.04 8.14
C GLU A 165 0.40 -16.89 8.58
N GLU A 166 0.95 -15.68 8.49
CA GLU A 166 2.31 -15.36 8.95
C GLU A 166 2.44 -15.48 10.47
N LEU A 167 1.46 -14.99 11.23
CA LEU A 167 1.44 -15.08 12.69
C LEU A 167 1.38 -16.54 13.18
N LEU A 168 0.49 -17.34 12.57
CA LEU A 168 0.30 -18.74 12.97
C LEU A 168 1.34 -19.67 12.34
N VAL A 169 2.04 -19.21 11.29
CA VAL A 169 2.93 -20.02 10.45
C VAL A 169 2.19 -21.24 9.87
N GLU A 170 0.88 -21.08 9.57
CA GLU A 170 0.03 -22.13 9.01
C GLU A 170 -0.74 -21.62 7.79
N THR A 171 -0.94 -22.48 6.80
CA THR A 171 -1.76 -22.15 5.63
C THR A 171 -3.24 -22.19 5.99
N MET A 172 -3.98 -21.14 5.62
CA MET A 172 -5.38 -20.97 5.96
C MET A 172 -6.27 -20.98 4.71
N SER A 173 -7.49 -21.48 4.86
CA SER A 173 -8.53 -21.31 3.84
C SER A 173 -9.23 -19.95 4.01
N THR A 174 -9.81 -19.41 2.94
CA THR A 174 -10.66 -18.21 3.03
C THR A 174 -11.87 -18.44 3.92
N HIS A 175 -12.44 -19.65 3.90
CA HIS A 175 -13.55 -20.04 4.77
C HIS A 175 -13.14 -20.02 6.26
N ASP A 176 -11.99 -20.60 6.58
CA ASP A 176 -11.47 -20.66 7.94
C ASP A 176 -11.20 -19.26 8.50
N TYR A 177 -10.66 -18.37 7.66
CA TYR A 177 -10.45 -16.96 8.00
C TYR A 177 -11.77 -16.23 8.24
N ASN A 178 -12.79 -16.42 7.39
CA ASN A 178 -14.11 -15.80 7.61
C ASN A 178 -14.74 -16.27 8.93
N ARG A 179 -14.59 -17.57 9.27
CA ARG A 179 -15.09 -18.12 10.53
C ARG A 179 -14.37 -17.51 11.74
N PHE A 180 -13.05 -17.28 11.61
CA PHE A 180 -12.27 -16.58 12.62
C PHE A 180 -12.78 -15.15 12.84
N ILE A 181 -13.00 -14.38 11.77
CA ILE A 181 -13.53 -13.01 11.88
C ILE A 181 -14.93 -13.02 12.51
N GLN A 182 -15.81 -13.94 12.12
CA GLN A 182 -17.14 -14.07 12.72
C GLN A 182 -17.08 -14.33 14.24
N LEU A 183 -16.13 -15.15 14.70
CA LEU A 183 -15.94 -15.36 16.14
C LEU A 183 -15.44 -14.08 16.82
N MET A 184 -14.47 -13.39 16.23
CA MET A 184 -13.92 -12.15 16.82
C MET A 184 -14.95 -11.02 16.88
N GLU A 185 -15.79 -10.88 15.84
CA GLU A 185 -16.92 -9.95 15.85
C GLU A 185 -17.97 -10.34 16.89
N ARG A 186 -18.23 -11.64 17.05
CA ARG A 186 -19.10 -12.15 18.10
C ARG A 186 -18.53 -11.83 19.49
N LEU A 187 -17.22 -11.99 19.73
CA LEU A 187 -16.60 -11.65 21.01
C LEU A 187 -16.84 -10.18 21.38
N LEU A 188 -16.65 -9.27 20.42
CA LEU A 188 -16.90 -7.83 20.61
C LEU A 188 -18.36 -7.48 20.90
N SER A 189 -19.32 -8.29 20.43
CA SER A 189 -20.74 -8.05 20.67
C SER A 189 -21.22 -8.43 22.07
N MET A 190 -20.40 -9.12 22.87
CA MET A 190 -20.79 -9.64 24.18
C MET A 190 -20.62 -8.62 25.32
N PRO A 191 -21.46 -8.68 26.37
CA PRO A 191 -21.56 -7.64 27.39
C PRO A 191 -20.37 -7.50 28.37
N TYR A 192 -19.34 -8.36 28.30
CA TYR A 192 -18.15 -8.33 29.17
C TYR A 192 -16.83 -8.36 28.38
N CYS A 193 -16.79 -7.66 27.23
CA CYS A 193 -15.63 -7.64 26.34
C CYS A 193 -14.35 -7.03 26.95
N ALA A 194 -14.46 -6.19 27.99
CA ALA A 194 -13.34 -5.43 28.54
C ALA A 194 -12.22 -6.29 29.16
N VAL A 195 -12.53 -7.48 29.67
CA VAL A 195 -11.55 -8.37 30.32
C VAL A 195 -10.58 -8.96 29.30
N GLU A 196 -11.02 -9.17 28.06
CA GLU A 196 -10.26 -9.85 26.99
C GLU A 196 -10.07 -8.94 25.78
N GLU A 197 -10.14 -7.63 26.01
CA GLU A 197 -9.96 -6.63 24.96
C GLU A 197 -8.54 -6.72 24.37
N GLU A 198 -7.53 -6.96 25.20
CA GLU A 198 -6.14 -7.16 24.78
C GLU A 198 -5.99 -8.30 23.78
N PHE A 199 -6.72 -9.41 23.98
CA PHE A 199 -6.72 -10.56 23.09
C PHE A 199 -7.28 -10.18 21.72
N VAL A 200 -8.40 -9.45 21.66
CA VAL A 200 -9.00 -9.03 20.39
C VAL A 200 -8.18 -7.94 19.70
N LEU A 201 -7.62 -7.00 20.47
CA LEU A 201 -6.75 -5.94 19.96
C LEU A 201 -5.45 -6.48 19.38
N GLY A 202 -4.92 -7.59 19.90
CA GLY A 202 -3.77 -8.30 19.31
C GLY A 202 -4.00 -8.74 17.86
N TYR A 203 -5.27 -8.94 17.45
CA TYR A 203 -5.66 -9.27 16.08
C TYR A 203 -6.16 -8.07 15.27
N ARG A 204 -5.87 -6.85 15.71
CA ARG A 204 -6.19 -5.61 14.99
C ARG A 204 -4.93 -4.82 14.66
N ARG A 205 -4.99 -4.12 13.53
CA ARG A 205 -3.98 -3.13 13.12
C ARG A 205 -4.62 -1.75 13.06
N GLN A 206 -3.95 -0.76 13.63
CA GLN A 206 -4.35 0.63 13.50
C GLN A 206 -4.20 1.06 12.04
N LEU A 207 -5.24 1.71 11.51
CA LEU A 207 -5.18 2.38 10.23
C LEU A 207 -4.81 3.83 10.48
N GLU A 208 -3.70 4.25 9.88
CA GLU A 208 -3.38 5.67 9.77
C GLU A 208 -4.45 6.33 8.89
N ALA A 209 -5.34 7.09 9.52
CA ALA A 209 -6.29 7.90 8.80
C ALA A 209 -5.53 9.04 8.13
N GLN A 210 -5.27 8.92 6.82
CA GLN A 210 -4.77 10.04 6.03
C GLN A 210 -5.77 11.18 6.14
N SER A 211 -5.36 12.28 6.76
CA SER A 211 -6.22 13.45 6.86
C SER A 211 -6.50 13.96 5.44
N ARG A 212 -7.78 14.13 5.11
CA ARG A 212 -8.19 14.74 3.83
C ARG A 212 -7.99 16.26 3.83
N LYS A 213 -7.44 16.81 4.92
CA LYS A 213 -7.15 18.23 5.06
C LYS A 213 -6.09 18.60 4.03
N GLN A 214 -6.45 19.52 3.16
CA GLN A 214 -5.53 20.06 2.17
C GLN A 214 -4.42 20.85 2.90
N VAL A 215 -3.16 20.65 2.50
CA VAL A 215 -2.05 21.47 3.02
C VAL A 215 -2.28 22.91 2.57
N VAL A 216 -2.46 23.81 3.54
CA VAL A 216 -2.65 25.24 3.31
C VAL A 216 -1.29 25.90 3.11
N PRO A 217 -1.06 26.67 2.04
CA PRO A 217 0.19 27.40 1.87
C PRO A 217 0.33 28.48 2.96
N SER A 218 1.55 28.70 3.45
CA SER A 218 1.84 29.78 4.38
C SER A 218 1.60 31.14 3.74
N LEU A 219 1.05 32.07 4.51
CA LEU A 219 0.83 33.45 4.08
C LEU A 219 2.14 34.23 4.21
N GLU A 220 2.65 34.72 3.09
CA GLU A 220 3.85 35.57 3.05
C GLU A 220 3.44 37.04 2.97
N ARG A 221 4.36 37.97 3.28
CA ARG A 221 4.13 39.41 3.20
C ARG A 221 5.21 40.05 2.34
N ASP A 222 4.80 40.87 1.39
CA ASP A 222 5.70 41.65 0.54
C ASP A 222 6.35 42.81 1.31
N GLU A 223 7.31 43.48 0.66
CA GLU A 223 7.93 44.73 1.15
C GLU A 223 6.89 45.82 1.47
N GLY A 224 5.77 45.84 0.74
CA GLY A 224 4.64 46.74 0.97
C GLY A 224 3.70 46.30 2.10
N GLY A 225 4.01 45.23 2.83
CA GLY A 225 3.20 44.67 3.92
C GLY A 225 1.93 43.94 3.47
N VAL A 226 1.70 43.81 2.15
CA VAL A 226 0.55 43.10 1.57
C VAL A 226 0.78 41.60 1.70
N ALA A 227 -0.23 40.91 2.21
CA ALA A 227 -0.21 39.46 2.33
C ALA A 227 -0.43 38.82 0.95
N PHE A 228 0.39 37.83 0.62
CA PHE A 228 0.25 37.05 -0.61
C PHE A 228 0.42 35.55 -0.33
N SER A 229 -0.16 34.74 -1.23
CA SER A 229 0.05 33.30 -1.24
C SER A 229 0.49 32.86 -2.63
N THR A 230 1.43 31.91 -2.67
CA THR A 230 1.94 31.33 -3.91
C THR A 230 1.52 29.88 -4.01
N ALA A 231 0.98 29.50 -5.17
CA ALA A 231 0.60 28.11 -5.42
C ALA A 231 0.85 27.68 -6.86
N GLU A 232 1.05 26.37 -7.01
CA GLU A 232 1.30 25.74 -8.30
C GLU A 232 0.11 24.88 -8.76
N GLY A 233 -0.09 24.86 -10.07
CA GLY A 233 -1.11 24.08 -10.75
C GLY A 233 -0.54 23.38 -11.98
N ARG A 234 -1.05 22.18 -12.24
CA ARG A 234 -0.66 21.40 -13.42
C ARG A 234 -1.89 20.79 -14.06
N ARG A 235 -1.96 20.87 -15.39
CA ARG A 235 -2.97 20.18 -16.20
C ARG A 235 -2.38 19.72 -17.53
N LYS A 236 -2.48 18.42 -17.81
CA LYS A 236 -1.82 17.79 -18.97
C LYS A 236 -0.32 18.12 -18.99
N THR A 237 0.11 18.93 -19.94
CA THR A 237 1.49 19.38 -20.12
C THR A 237 1.69 20.86 -19.76
N SER A 238 0.67 21.54 -19.24
CA SER A 238 0.74 22.93 -18.78
C SER A 238 1.05 22.97 -17.29
N ASN A 239 2.03 23.79 -16.94
CA ASN A 239 2.38 24.12 -15.56
C ASN A 239 2.11 25.62 -15.35
N SER A 240 1.62 25.97 -14.17
CA SER A 240 1.32 27.35 -13.80
C SER A 240 1.69 27.63 -12.36
N THR A 241 2.19 28.83 -12.12
CA THR A 241 2.45 29.38 -10.79
C THR A 241 1.67 30.67 -10.66
N VAL A 242 0.94 30.82 -9.56
CA VAL A 242 0.08 31.99 -9.30
C VAL A 242 0.47 32.58 -7.96
N ILE A 243 0.70 33.89 -7.97
CA ILE A 243 0.84 34.72 -6.78
C ILE A 243 -0.47 35.47 -6.62
N LEU A 244 -1.11 35.28 -5.47
CA LEU A 244 -2.39 35.89 -5.14
C LEU A 244 -2.16 36.88 -4.01
N ARG A 245 -2.37 38.17 -4.29
CA ARG A 245 -2.18 39.28 -3.34
C ARG A 245 -3.53 39.74 -2.79
N ASP A 246 -3.62 39.93 -1.47
CA ASP A 246 -4.82 40.48 -0.81
C ASP A 246 -4.96 41.99 -1.04
N CYS A 247 -6.15 42.53 -0.76
CA CYS A 247 -6.48 43.96 -0.93
C CYS A 247 -6.26 44.49 -2.36
N GLY A 248 -6.59 43.67 -3.36
CA GLY A 248 -6.47 44.01 -4.77
C GLY A 248 -7.71 44.68 -5.37
N SER A 249 -7.63 44.96 -6.67
CA SER A 249 -8.70 45.51 -7.51
C SER A 249 -9.39 44.48 -8.41
N GLY A 250 -8.97 43.21 -8.34
CA GLY A 250 -9.43 42.15 -9.24
C GLY A 250 -8.60 42.06 -10.51
N ARG A 251 -7.39 42.62 -10.54
CA ARG A 251 -6.51 42.61 -11.72
C ARG A 251 -5.90 41.22 -11.89
N ILE A 252 -6.08 40.63 -13.06
CA ILE A 252 -5.52 39.32 -13.40
C ILE A 252 -4.52 39.48 -14.55
N ALA A 253 -3.24 39.35 -14.24
CA ALA A 253 -2.15 39.38 -15.20
C ALA A 253 -1.62 37.96 -15.46
N ILE A 254 -1.52 37.57 -16.73
CA ILE A 254 -1.01 36.26 -17.18
C ILE A 254 0.19 36.50 -18.09
N ASN A 255 1.38 36.08 -17.65
CA ASN A 255 2.65 36.31 -18.35
C ASN A 255 2.86 37.80 -18.74
N GLY A 256 2.48 38.72 -17.85
CA GLY A 256 2.58 40.16 -18.06
C GLY A 256 1.52 40.78 -18.98
N ARG A 257 0.50 40.03 -19.39
CA ARG A 257 -0.63 40.52 -20.20
C ARG A 257 -1.94 40.38 -19.44
N ASP A 258 -2.93 41.22 -19.75
CA ASP A 258 -4.26 41.07 -19.13
C ASP A 258 -4.93 39.75 -19.55
N TYR A 259 -5.65 39.13 -18.61
CA TYR A 259 -6.30 37.83 -18.84
C TYR A 259 -7.29 37.83 -20.03
N HIS A 260 -7.95 38.95 -20.31
CA HIS A 260 -8.83 39.10 -21.46
C HIS A 260 -8.09 39.00 -22.79
N GLN A 261 -6.88 39.55 -22.86
CA GLN A 261 -6.04 39.51 -24.06
C GLN A 261 -5.36 38.15 -24.21
N TYR A 262 -4.94 37.54 -23.10
CA TYR A 262 -4.30 36.23 -23.12
C TYR A 262 -5.28 35.11 -23.49
N PHE A 263 -6.48 35.10 -22.90
CA PHE A 263 -7.55 34.16 -23.21
C PHE A 263 -8.67 34.87 -23.96
N PRO A 264 -8.70 34.83 -25.31
CA PRO A 264 -9.79 35.42 -26.07
C PRO A 264 -11.11 34.62 -25.93
N VAL A 265 -11.04 33.33 -25.62
CA VAL A 265 -12.20 32.44 -25.51
C VAL A 265 -12.86 32.57 -24.14
N LEU A 266 -14.18 32.75 -24.12
CA LEU A 266 -14.97 32.89 -22.89
C LEU A 266 -14.80 31.70 -21.94
N GLN A 267 -14.83 30.47 -22.48
CA GLN A 267 -14.68 29.24 -21.70
C GLN A 267 -13.39 29.22 -20.85
N ASP A 268 -12.29 29.73 -21.39
CA ASP A 268 -11.02 29.77 -20.66
C ASP A 268 -11.07 30.79 -19.51
N ARG A 269 -11.78 31.91 -19.70
CA ARG A 269 -12.00 32.95 -18.68
C ARG A 269 -12.92 32.44 -17.56
N GLU A 270 -13.99 31.72 -17.90
CA GLU A 270 -14.89 31.10 -16.93
C GLU A 270 -14.14 30.15 -15.98
N GLN A 271 -13.16 29.39 -16.50
CA GLN A 271 -12.35 28.52 -15.66
C GLN A 271 -11.50 29.30 -14.63
N LEU A 272 -10.99 30.48 -14.98
CA LEU A 272 -10.24 31.34 -14.07
C LEU A 272 -11.14 31.96 -13.00
N MET A 273 -12.35 32.38 -13.40
CA MET A 273 -13.31 33.02 -12.51
C MET A 273 -13.98 32.06 -11.53
N PHE A 274 -14.16 30.80 -11.92
CA PHE A 274 -14.88 29.78 -11.15
C PHE A 274 -14.46 29.68 -9.66
N PRO A 275 -13.16 29.57 -9.29
CA PRO A 275 -12.77 29.51 -7.87
C PRO A 275 -13.07 30.79 -7.10
N LEU A 276 -12.89 31.97 -7.71
CA LEU A 276 -13.18 33.27 -7.07
C LEU A 276 -14.70 33.47 -6.88
N GLN A 277 -15.49 33.04 -7.86
CA GLN A 277 -16.94 33.09 -7.80
C GLN A 277 -17.49 32.11 -6.76
N PHE A 278 -16.93 30.89 -6.68
CA PHE A 278 -17.35 29.87 -5.73
C PHE A 278 -17.17 30.32 -4.28
N THR A 279 -16.09 31.04 -3.98
CA THR A 279 -15.81 31.57 -2.64
C THR A 279 -16.42 32.95 -2.37
N GLY A 280 -17.16 33.53 -3.33
CA GLY A 280 -17.74 34.86 -3.19
C GLY A 280 -16.72 36.00 -3.08
N MET A 281 -15.48 35.82 -3.56
CA MET A 281 -14.37 36.78 -3.44
C MET A 281 -13.94 37.39 -4.78
N LEU A 282 -14.90 37.57 -5.70
CA LEU A 282 -14.67 38.27 -6.96
C LEU A 282 -14.25 39.72 -6.70
N GLY A 283 -13.14 40.15 -7.33
CA GLY A 283 -12.65 41.53 -7.25
C GLY A 283 -11.83 41.87 -6.01
N ARG A 284 -11.65 40.94 -5.06
CA ARG A 284 -10.86 41.18 -3.83
C ARG A 284 -9.36 41.03 -4.03
N PHE A 285 -8.94 40.14 -4.92
CA PHE A 285 -7.54 39.74 -5.06
C PHE A 285 -6.95 40.19 -6.38
N ASP A 286 -5.67 40.55 -6.36
CA ASP A 286 -4.87 40.72 -7.58
C ASP A 286 -4.05 39.45 -7.83
N LEU A 287 -4.10 38.97 -9.06
CA LEU A 287 -3.52 37.70 -9.49
C LEU A 287 -2.37 37.95 -10.46
N GLU A 288 -1.18 37.51 -10.09
CA GLU A 288 0.01 37.52 -10.94
C GLU A 288 0.34 36.08 -11.32
N CYS A 289 0.05 35.73 -12.57
CA CYS A 289 0.07 34.36 -13.06
C CYS A 289 1.20 34.16 -14.06
N THR A 290 1.97 33.10 -13.87
CA THR A 290 2.92 32.60 -14.86
C THR A 290 2.47 31.23 -15.34
N VAL A 291 2.41 31.02 -16.66
CA VAL A 291 1.98 29.75 -17.26
C VAL A 291 2.85 29.38 -18.45
N SER A 292 3.23 28.10 -18.52
CA SER A 292 4.06 27.56 -19.58
C SER A 292 3.57 26.18 -20.05
N GLY A 293 3.83 25.88 -21.34
CA GLY A 293 3.51 24.59 -21.95
C GLY A 293 2.03 24.34 -22.25
N GLY A 294 1.78 23.24 -22.98
CA GLY A 294 0.44 22.79 -23.39
C GLY A 294 -0.29 23.75 -24.34
N GLY A 295 -1.62 23.84 -24.22
CA GLY A 295 -2.46 24.72 -25.03
C GLY A 295 -3.49 25.49 -24.19
N ARG A 296 -4.28 26.37 -24.82
CA ARG A 296 -5.16 27.34 -24.12
C ARG A 296 -5.99 26.76 -22.96
N SER A 297 -6.73 25.67 -23.21
CA SER A 297 -7.65 25.12 -22.22
C SER A 297 -6.95 24.29 -21.14
N SER A 298 -5.76 23.76 -21.44
CA SER A 298 -4.93 23.14 -20.40
C SER A 298 -4.29 24.20 -19.52
N GLN A 299 -3.87 25.33 -20.08
CA GLN A 299 -3.34 26.48 -19.32
C GLN A 299 -4.41 27.08 -18.40
N ALA A 300 -5.62 27.36 -18.91
CA ALA A 300 -6.72 27.86 -18.10
C ALA A 300 -7.07 26.92 -16.93
N GLY A 301 -7.10 25.60 -17.17
CA GLY A 301 -7.35 24.63 -16.11
C GLY A 301 -6.19 24.45 -15.12
N ALA A 302 -4.93 24.65 -15.55
CA ALA A 302 -3.78 24.65 -14.65
C ALA A 302 -3.85 25.87 -13.71
N LEU A 303 -4.13 27.05 -14.28
CA LEU A 303 -4.32 28.30 -13.53
C LEU A 303 -5.49 28.20 -12.55
N ARG A 304 -6.61 27.62 -12.96
CA ARG A 304 -7.75 27.36 -12.07
C ARG A 304 -7.32 26.58 -10.81
N LEU A 305 -6.52 25.53 -10.97
CA LEU A 305 -6.02 24.74 -9.84
C LEU A 305 -5.06 25.56 -8.97
N ALA A 306 -4.15 26.32 -9.58
CA ALA A 306 -3.21 27.18 -8.87
C ALA A 306 -3.94 28.26 -8.05
N ILE A 307 -4.89 28.99 -8.67
CA ILE A 307 -5.73 29.98 -7.99
C ILE A 307 -6.50 29.33 -6.83
N SER A 308 -7.11 28.17 -7.06
CA SER A 308 -7.87 27.47 -6.02
C SER A 308 -7.00 27.11 -4.81
N ARG A 309 -5.74 26.73 -5.03
CA ARG A 309 -4.78 26.40 -3.97
C ARG A 309 -4.26 27.64 -3.25
N ALA A 310 -4.01 28.73 -3.98
CA ALA A 310 -3.58 30.01 -3.41
C ALA A 310 -4.67 30.60 -2.50
N LEU A 311 -5.94 30.46 -2.89
CA LEU A 311 -7.09 30.94 -2.10
C LEU A 311 -7.21 30.27 -0.73
N LEU A 312 -6.68 29.05 -0.53
CA LEU A 312 -6.82 28.32 0.72
C LEU A 312 -6.26 29.09 1.93
N SER A 313 -5.19 29.87 1.74
CA SER A 313 -4.58 30.66 2.82
C SER A 313 -5.49 31.75 3.37
N PHE A 314 -6.55 32.12 2.63
CA PHE A 314 -7.48 33.20 2.97
C PHE A 314 -8.87 32.68 3.39
N LEU A 315 -9.07 31.36 3.42
CA LEU A 315 -10.36 30.72 3.63
C LEU A 315 -10.47 30.01 4.98
N SER A 316 -11.71 29.84 5.44
CA SER A 316 -12.01 29.02 6.62
C SER A 316 -11.90 27.53 6.31
N GLU A 317 -11.70 26.68 7.34
CA GLU A 317 -11.65 25.22 7.14
C GLU A 317 -12.92 24.64 6.47
N GLY A 318 -14.09 25.25 6.71
CA GLY A 318 -15.35 24.84 6.08
C GLY A 318 -15.37 25.08 4.56
N ASP A 319 -14.92 26.26 4.13
CA ASP A 319 -14.89 26.62 2.70
C ASP A 319 -13.87 25.79 1.93
N MET A 320 -12.75 25.44 2.58
CA MET A 320 -11.73 24.56 2.00
C MET A 320 -12.31 23.18 1.67
N GLU A 321 -13.11 22.61 2.58
CA GLU A 321 -13.78 21.33 2.37
C GLU A 321 -14.83 21.41 1.25
N MET A 322 -15.57 22.53 1.16
CA MET A 322 -16.50 22.78 0.06
C MET A 322 -15.79 22.87 -1.30
N MET A 323 -14.65 23.56 -1.38
CA MET A 323 -13.82 23.61 -2.60
C MET A 323 -13.26 22.23 -2.98
N ARG A 324 -12.87 21.43 -1.98
CA ARG A 324 -12.42 20.06 -2.19
C ARG A 324 -13.53 19.20 -2.80
N GLN A 325 -14.74 19.29 -2.25
CA GLN A 325 -15.92 18.56 -2.76
C GLN A 325 -16.35 19.03 -4.15
N ALA A 326 -16.20 20.33 -4.46
CA ALA A 326 -16.42 20.88 -5.79
C ALA A 326 -15.35 20.49 -6.83
N GLY A 327 -14.28 19.79 -6.42
CA GLY A 327 -13.22 19.34 -7.33
C GLY A 327 -12.27 20.44 -7.80
N LEU A 328 -12.19 21.56 -7.06
CA LEU A 328 -11.30 22.68 -7.37
C LEU A 328 -9.84 22.40 -6.98
N LEU A 329 -9.63 21.59 -5.93
CA LEU A 329 -8.32 21.27 -5.36
C LEU A 329 -7.70 19.99 -5.93
N THR A 330 -8.49 19.20 -6.66
CA THR A 330 -8.06 17.92 -7.23
C THR A 330 -7.36 18.12 -8.57
N PRO A 331 -6.10 17.68 -8.73
CA PRO A 331 -5.44 17.70 -10.03
C PRO A 331 -6.13 16.73 -11.00
N ASP A 332 -6.39 17.15 -12.24
CA ASP A 332 -7.02 16.31 -13.26
C ASP A 332 -6.00 15.28 -13.80
N PRO A 333 -6.14 13.97 -13.50
CA PRO A 333 -5.17 12.95 -13.88
C PRO A 333 -5.28 12.57 -15.36
N ARG A 334 -6.26 13.09 -16.11
CA ARG A 334 -6.50 12.71 -17.51
C ARG A 334 -5.41 13.28 -18.42
N VAL A 335 -4.53 12.39 -18.88
CA VAL A 335 -3.45 12.67 -19.83
C VAL A 335 -3.67 11.89 -21.12
N ARG A 336 -3.10 12.37 -22.24
CA ARG A 336 -3.16 11.66 -23.52
C ARG A 336 -2.47 10.30 -23.38
N GLU A 337 -3.23 9.23 -23.59
CA GLU A 337 -2.67 7.89 -23.65
C GLU A 337 -1.72 7.71 -24.84
N ARG A 338 -0.64 6.94 -24.65
CA ARG A 338 0.26 6.56 -25.74
C ARG A 338 -0.45 5.68 -26.78
N LYS A 339 -0.02 5.81 -28.04
CA LYS A 339 -0.36 4.86 -29.12
C LYS A 339 0.27 3.49 -28.82
N LYS A 340 -0.44 2.41 -29.16
CA LYS A 340 0.06 1.04 -29.01
C LYS A 340 0.50 0.50 -30.39
N PRO A 341 1.61 -0.24 -30.48
CA PRO A 341 1.99 -0.88 -31.74
C PRO A 341 0.88 -1.85 -32.19
N GLY A 342 0.68 -1.98 -33.50
CA GLY A 342 -0.41 -2.78 -34.07
C GLY A 342 -1.81 -2.15 -33.97
N GLN A 343 -1.92 -0.87 -33.60
CA GLN A 343 -3.19 -0.13 -33.54
C GLN A 343 -3.07 1.21 -34.26
N GLU A 344 -4.19 1.73 -34.78
CA GLU A 344 -4.21 3.02 -35.48
C GLU A 344 -3.96 4.17 -34.49
N GLY A 345 -4.57 4.11 -33.31
CA GLY A 345 -4.44 5.10 -32.24
C GLY A 345 -4.17 4.50 -30.86
N ALA A 346 -4.46 5.27 -29.80
CA ALA A 346 -4.35 4.78 -28.43
C ALA A 346 -5.38 3.70 -28.10
N ARG A 347 -6.58 3.79 -28.69
CA ARG A 347 -7.68 2.81 -28.51
C ARG A 347 -8.28 2.34 -29.83
N LYS A 348 -8.25 3.20 -30.87
CA LYS A 348 -8.72 2.89 -32.22
C LYS A 348 -7.87 1.78 -32.85
N LYS A 349 -8.52 0.70 -33.28
CA LYS A 349 -7.91 -0.40 -34.03
C LYS A 349 -7.99 -0.13 -35.53
N PHE A 350 -7.11 -0.77 -36.29
CA PHE A 350 -7.28 -0.81 -37.74
C PHE A 350 -8.58 -1.53 -38.11
N THR A 351 -9.11 -1.23 -39.30
CA THR A 351 -10.27 -1.95 -39.84
C THR A 351 -9.95 -3.43 -39.94
N TRP A 352 -10.69 -4.24 -39.20
CA TRP A 352 -10.55 -5.69 -39.25
C TRP A 352 -11.22 -6.23 -40.52
N LYS A 353 -10.48 -6.95 -41.35
CA LYS A 353 -11.00 -7.66 -42.52
C LYS A 353 -11.18 -9.14 -42.15
N LYS A 354 -12.42 -9.63 -42.23
CA LYS A 354 -12.77 -11.01 -41.90
C LYS A 354 -12.42 -12.02 -43.00
N ARG A 355 -12.37 -11.58 -44.25
CA ARG A 355 -12.31 -12.41 -45.46
C ARG A 355 -10.95 -12.30 -46.13
#